data_AF-A0AAV3PCC3-F1
#
_entry.id   AF-A0AAV3PCC3-F1
#
_cell.length_a   1.000
_cell.length_b   1.000
_cell.length_c   1.000
_cell.angle_alpha   90.00
_cell.angle_beta   90.00
_cell.angle_gamma   90.00
#
_symmetry.space_group_name_H-M   'P 1'
#
loop_
_entity.id
_entity.type
_entity.pdbx_description
1 polymer ?
#
loop_
_entity_poly.entity_id
_entity_poly.type
_entity_poly.pdbx_seq_one_letter_code
_entity_poly.pdbx_strand_id
1 'polypeptide(L)'
;MAFQGMHILMVMMIWFSSKAETNVNQEKLSSKVCENLGFTGLALCSDCSTLAEYVKDQELVLDCLKCCTEDSDDSMSKVIYSGAILRVCMRKLVIYPELVGFIEDEDKFPSLEVQYAFGSPPTLIMLDDEGQPKETIR
;
A
#
# COMPACT_ATOMS: atom_id res chain seq x y z
N MET A 1 -41.27 45.47 9.76
CA MET A 1 -40.73 44.10 9.93
C MET A 1 -39.56 43.81 8.96
N ALA A 2 -38.80 44.82 8.51
CA ALA A 2 -37.72 44.63 7.52
C ALA A 2 -36.30 44.62 8.13
N PHE A 3 -36.15 45.04 9.40
CA PHE A 3 -34.83 45.18 10.03
C PHE A 3 -34.28 43.88 10.65
N GLN A 4 -35.13 42.89 10.97
CA GLN A 4 -34.70 41.61 11.53
C GLN A 4 -34.23 40.60 10.47
N GLY A 5 -34.65 40.74 9.20
CA GLY A 5 -34.26 39.82 8.13
C GLY A 5 -32.83 40.00 7.63
N MET A 6 -32.27 41.22 7.73
CA MET A 6 -30.93 41.52 7.24
C MET A 6 -29.82 41.03 8.19
N HIS A 7 -30.10 40.96 9.49
CA HIS A 7 -29.16 40.42 10.48
C HIS A 7 -28.98 38.91 10.35
N ILE A 8 -30.05 38.18 10.01
CA ILE A 8 -30.01 36.71 9.86
C ILE A 8 -29.18 36.32 8.63
N LEU A 9 -29.26 37.10 7.54
CA LEU A 9 -28.45 36.92 6.33
C LEU A 9 -26.95 37.19 6.57
N MET A 10 -26.60 38.19 7.39
CA MET A 10 -25.19 38.44 7.74
C MET A 10 -24.62 37.32 8.61
N VAL A 11 -25.38 36.78 9.56
CA VAL A 11 -24.92 35.69 10.43
C VAL A 11 -24.72 34.40 9.64
N MET A 12 -25.57 34.09 8.64
CA MET A 12 -25.38 32.90 7.79
C MET A 12 -24.09 32.95 6.94
N MET A 13 -23.67 34.13 6.49
CA MET A 13 -22.43 34.31 5.71
C MET A 13 -21.16 34.08 6.55
N ILE A 14 -21.21 34.41 7.84
CA ILE A 14 -20.06 34.29 8.75
C ILE A 14 -19.81 32.83 9.16
N TRP A 15 -20.85 31.99 9.21
CA TRP A 15 -20.73 30.57 9.58
C TRP A 15 -20.21 29.70 8.43
N PHE A 16 -20.27 30.15 7.18
CA PHE A 16 -19.82 29.39 6.02
C PHE A 16 -18.32 29.52 5.73
N SER A 17 -17.63 30.47 6.36
CA SER A 17 -16.26 30.88 5.99
C SER A 17 -15.14 30.18 6.77
N SER A 18 -15.43 29.10 7.50
CA SER A 18 -14.43 28.40 8.32
C SER A 18 -14.43 26.88 8.08
N LYS A 19 -14.20 26.48 6.83
CA LYS A 19 -13.38 25.28 6.58
C LYS A 19 -12.00 25.77 6.19
N ALA A 20 -11.14 25.95 7.20
CA ALA A 20 -9.71 26.06 6.96
C ALA A 20 -9.23 24.67 6.56
N GLU A 21 -9.09 24.44 5.26
CA GLU A 21 -8.35 23.30 4.72
C GLU A 21 -6.87 23.54 5.03
N THR A 22 -6.41 23.01 6.16
CA THR A 22 -4.99 22.90 6.46
C THR A 22 -4.39 21.92 5.46
N ASN A 23 -3.87 22.45 4.35
CA ASN A 23 -2.95 21.71 3.50
C ASN A 23 -1.71 21.42 4.36
N VAL A 24 -1.59 20.19 4.86
CA VAL A 24 -0.37 19.70 5.49
C VAL A 24 0.64 19.53 4.36
N ASN A 25 1.33 20.62 4.02
CA ASN A 25 2.47 20.57 3.13
C ASN A 25 3.60 19.92 3.94
N GLN A 26 3.70 18.60 3.88
CA GLN A 26 4.70 17.85 4.64
C GLN A 26 6.08 18.14 4.05
N GLU A 27 6.91 18.84 4.81
CA GLU A 27 8.32 19.04 4.48
C GLU A 27 9.01 17.66 4.47
N LYS A 28 9.30 17.16 3.26
CA LYS A 28 9.90 15.85 3.06
C LYS A 28 11.32 15.82 3.62
N LEU A 29 11.59 14.86 4.51
CA LEU A 29 12.92 14.70 5.10
C LEU A 29 13.91 14.13 4.09
N SER A 30 15.20 14.41 4.29
CA SER A 30 16.28 13.81 3.48
C SER A 30 16.38 12.31 3.74
N SER A 31 16.69 11.50 2.71
CA SER A 31 16.87 10.03 2.80
C SER A 31 17.72 9.61 4.00
N LYS A 32 18.85 10.31 4.22
CA LYS A 32 19.77 10.00 5.30
C LYS A 32 19.15 10.21 6.70
N VAL A 33 18.25 11.17 6.83
CA VAL A 33 17.54 11.41 8.10
C VAL A 33 16.51 10.33 8.32
N CYS A 34 15.76 9.94 7.29
CA CYS A 34 14.80 8.85 7.34
C CYS A 34 15.48 7.51 7.69
N GLU A 35 16.62 7.21 7.08
CA GLU A 35 17.43 6.04 7.40
C GLU A 35 17.90 6.05 8.87
N ASN A 36 18.31 7.20 9.40
CA ASN A 36 18.69 7.34 10.81
C ASN A 36 17.50 7.17 11.77
N LEU A 37 16.29 7.50 11.34
CA LEU A 37 15.05 7.27 12.07
C LEU A 37 14.54 5.81 11.93
N GLY A 38 15.21 4.99 11.10
CA GLY A 38 14.86 3.59 10.87
C GLY A 38 13.87 3.37 9.72
N PHE A 39 13.46 4.43 9.01
CA PHE A 39 12.65 4.34 7.80
C PHE A 39 13.56 4.07 6.60
N THR A 40 13.72 2.80 6.24
CA THR A 40 14.52 2.37 5.08
C THR A 40 13.64 1.68 4.04
N GLY A 41 13.79 2.04 2.77
CA GLY A 41 12.97 1.49 1.69
C GLY A 41 11.64 2.22 1.52
N LEU A 42 11.10 2.12 0.31
CA LEU A 42 9.96 2.85 -0.26
C LEU A 42 8.62 2.58 0.46
N ALA A 43 8.50 2.93 1.75
CA ALA A 43 7.23 2.89 2.44
C ALA A 43 6.26 3.83 1.73
N LEU A 44 5.11 3.30 1.34
CA LEU A 44 4.03 4.09 0.76
C LEU A 44 3.35 4.87 1.88
N CYS A 45 2.86 6.08 1.58
CA CYS A 45 2.21 6.89 2.61
C CYS A 45 0.91 6.22 3.14
N SER A 46 0.29 5.34 2.35
CA SER A 46 -0.78 4.43 2.77
C SER A 46 -0.37 3.41 3.85
N ASP A 47 0.90 2.98 3.86
CA ASP A 47 1.42 2.12 4.94
C ASP A 47 1.54 2.91 6.25
N CYS A 48 1.97 4.17 6.17
CA CYS A 48 2.06 5.06 7.33
C CYS A 48 0.68 5.42 7.91
N SER A 49 -0.36 5.51 7.07
CA SER A 49 -1.73 5.75 7.55
C SER A 49 -2.29 4.51 8.26
N THR A 50 -2.03 3.31 7.71
CA THR A 50 -2.38 2.04 8.37
C THR A 50 -1.64 1.88 9.69
N LEU A 51 -0.35 2.26 9.74
CA LEU A 51 0.47 2.23 10.96
C LEU A 51 -0.21 2.99 12.12
N ALA A 52 -0.90 4.09 11.83
CA ALA A 52 -1.61 4.90 12.82
C ALA A 52 -2.76 4.16 13.51
N GLU A 53 -3.32 3.12 12.89
CA GLU A 53 -4.39 2.31 13.49
C GLU A 53 -3.86 1.37 14.57
N TYR A 54 -2.61 0.92 14.42
CA TYR A 54 -2.00 -0.09 15.30
C TYR A 54 -1.03 0.52 16.32
N VAL A 55 -0.41 1.64 15.98
CA VAL A 55 0.63 2.28 16.79
C VAL A 55 0.07 3.53 17.48
N LYS A 56 0.18 3.56 18.81
CA LYS A 56 -0.28 4.68 19.65
C LYS A 56 0.71 5.85 19.71
N ASP A 57 1.79 5.79 18.93
CA ASP A 57 2.82 6.80 18.84
C ASP A 57 2.56 7.69 17.62
N GLN A 58 2.02 8.87 17.88
CA GLN A 58 1.69 9.83 16.84
C GLN A 58 2.93 10.52 16.27
N GLU A 59 4.02 10.59 17.02
CA GLU A 59 5.29 11.17 16.55
C GLU A 59 5.92 10.24 15.51
N LEU A 60 5.89 8.93 15.77
CA LEU A 60 6.37 7.92 14.83
C LEU A 60 5.59 7.92 13.51
N VAL A 61 4.26 8.06 13.58
CA VAL A 61 3.41 8.16 12.38
C VAL A 61 3.76 9.42 11.57
N LEU A 62 3.97 10.55 12.25
CA LEU A 62 4.36 11.79 11.59
C LEU A 62 5.73 11.68 10.90
N ASP A 63 6.69 11.03 11.54
CA ASP A 63 8.01 10.81 10.94
C ASP A 63 7.95 9.82 9.78
N CYS A 64 7.11 8.78 9.87
CA CYS A 64 6.81 7.89 8.75
C CYS A 64 6.28 8.68 7.55
N LEU A 65 5.29 9.55 7.78
CA LEU A 65 4.68 10.34 6.72
C LEU A 65 5.65 11.38 6.11
N LYS A 66 6.66 11.84 6.86
CA LYS A 66 7.73 12.71 6.30
C LYS A 66 8.75 11.94 5.46
N CYS A 67 8.81 10.62 5.63
CA CYS A 67 9.77 9.72 5.02
C CYS A 67 9.18 8.82 3.92
N CYS A 68 7.86 8.79 3.78
CA CYS A 68 7.18 7.97 2.78
C CYS A 68 7.28 8.56 1.37
N THR A 69 6.96 7.70 0.39
CA THR A 69 6.70 8.12 -0.98
C THR A 69 5.20 8.24 -1.17
N GLU A 70 4.75 9.36 -1.74
CA GLU A 70 3.34 9.55 -2.06
C GLU A 70 2.85 8.38 -2.91
N ASP A 71 1.65 7.89 -2.59
CA ASP A 71 0.93 6.93 -3.41
C ASP A 71 0.63 7.62 -4.74
N SER A 72 1.52 7.48 -5.73
CA SER A 72 1.17 7.88 -7.09
C SER A 72 0.22 6.80 -7.63
N ASP A 73 -0.99 7.21 -7.99
CA ASP A 73 -1.94 6.37 -8.75
C ASP A 73 -1.31 5.82 -10.06
N ASP A 74 -0.17 6.38 -10.48
CA ASP A 74 0.61 5.99 -11.66
C ASP A 74 1.66 4.89 -11.39
N SER A 75 2.09 4.64 -10.14
CA SER A 75 3.08 3.59 -9.82
C SER A 75 2.46 2.20 -9.65
N MET A 76 1.13 2.16 -9.51
CA MET A 76 0.30 0.97 -9.66
C MET A 76 -0.85 1.35 -10.59
N SER A 77 -0.56 1.57 -11.88
CA SER A 77 -1.61 1.55 -12.91
C SER A 77 -2.23 0.16 -12.91
N LYS A 78 -3.12 -0.08 -11.94
CA LYS A 78 -3.74 -1.34 -11.49
C LYS A 78 -3.38 -2.45 -12.45
N VAL A 79 -2.21 -3.05 -12.27
CA VAL A 79 -1.76 -4.11 -13.17
C VAL A 79 -2.62 -5.30 -12.78
N ILE A 80 -3.78 -5.41 -13.42
CA ILE A 80 -4.69 -6.52 -13.22
C ILE A 80 -3.99 -7.72 -13.82
N TYR A 81 -3.77 -8.72 -12.97
CA TYR A 81 -3.31 -10.03 -13.36
C TYR A 81 -4.52 -10.95 -13.36
N SER A 82 -4.67 -11.74 -14.42
CA SER A 82 -5.78 -12.69 -14.55
C SER A 82 -5.53 -13.95 -13.69
N GLY A 83 -4.26 -14.20 -13.38
CA GLY A 83 -3.82 -15.32 -12.53
C GLY A 83 -2.33 -15.27 -12.22
N ALA A 84 -1.85 -16.31 -11.55
CA ALA A 84 -0.45 -16.46 -11.21
C ALA A 84 -0.03 -17.93 -11.20
N ILE A 85 1.25 -18.18 -11.48
CA ILE A 85 1.87 -19.50 -11.36
C ILE A 85 2.94 -19.42 -10.27
N LEU A 86 2.78 -20.22 -9.21
CA LEU A 86 3.82 -20.43 -8.21
C LEU A 86 4.70 -21.61 -8.65
N ARG A 87 5.86 -21.31 -9.24
CA ARG A 87 6.83 -22.33 -9.65
C ARG A 87 7.76 -22.68 -8.50
N VAL A 88 7.81 -23.95 -8.10
CA VAL A 88 8.61 -24.41 -6.95
C VAL A 88 9.33 -25.73 -7.25
N CYS A 89 10.45 -25.96 -6.56
CA CYS A 89 11.12 -27.26 -6.54
C CYS A 89 10.73 -28.02 -5.27
N MET A 90 10.14 -29.21 -5.42
CA MET A 90 9.65 -30.00 -4.28
C MET A 90 10.72 -30.31 -3.23
N ARG A 91 11.99 -30.50 -3.65
CA ARG A 91 13.10 -30.75 -2.70
C ARG A 91 13.52 -29.51 -1.90
N LYS A 92 13.27 -28.32 -2.45
CA LYS A 92 13.61 -27.05 -1.80
C LYS A 92 12.47 -26.54 -0.90
N LEU A 93 11.26 -27.08 -0.96
CA LEU A 93 10.17 -26.62 -0.10
C LEU A 93 10.45 -26.82 1.39
N VAL A 94 11.29 -27.79 1.75
CA VAL A 94 11.70 -28.04 3.14
C VAL A 94 12.37 -26.82 3.79
N ILE A 95 13.05 -25.97 3.00
CA ILE A 95 13.69 -24.75 3.50
C ILE A 95 12.75 -23.53 3.50
N TYR A 96 11.51 -23.67 3.01
CA TYR A 96 10.51 -22.60 2.95
C TYR A 96 9.19 -23.05 3.59
N PRO A 97 9.10 -23.17 4.93
CA PRO A 97 7.91 -23.68 5.62
C PRO A 97 6.66 -22.84 5.35
N GLU A 98 6.80 -21.51 5.21
CA GLU A 98 5.70 -20.60 4.84
C GLU A 98 5.11 -20.94 3.47
N LEU A 99 5.95 -21.31 2.50
CA LEU A 99 5.47 -21.71 1.17
C LEU A 99 4.75 -23.06 1.20
N VAL A 100 5.13 -23.97 2.10
CA VAL A 100 4.42 -25.24 2.28
C VAL A 100 3.00 -24.98 2.76
N GLY A 101 2.83 -24.16 3.80
CA GLY A 101 1.51 -23.80 4.30
C GLY A 101 0.65 -23.09 3.25
N PHE A 102 1.26 -22.22 2.43
CA PHE A 102 0.57 -21.57 1.33
C PHE A 102 0.11 -22.55 0.24
N ILE A 103 0.94 -23.53 -0.14
CA ILE A 103 0.59 -24.57 -1.11
C ILE A 103 -0.50 -25.50 -0.57
N GLU A 104 -0.48 -25.82 0.73
CA GLU A 104 -1.57 -26.61 1.36
C GLU A 104 -2.92 -25.89 1.30
N ASP A 105 -2.89 -24.56 1.26
CA ASP A 105 -4.06 -23.69 1.15
C ASP A 105 -4.36 -23.23 -0.30
N GLU A 106 -3.71 -23.80 -1.32
CA GLU A 106 -3.82 -23.40 -2.74
C GLU A 106 -5.28 -23.36 -3.22
N ASP A 107 -6.13 -24.29 -2.74
CA ASP A 107 -7.55 -24.38 -3.10
C ASP A 107 -8.35 -23.09 -2.78
N LYS A 108 -7.84 -22.23 -1.89
CA LYS A 108 -8.45 -20.93 -1.57
C LYS A 108 -8.22 -19.89 -2.67
N PHE A 109 -7.32 -20.16 -3.62
CA PHE A 109 -6.85 -19.23 -4.64
C PHE A 109 -7.11 -19.79 -6.06
N PRO A 110 -8.33 -19.65 -6.62
CA PRO A 110 -8.70 -20.29 -7.88
C PRO A 110 -7.95 -19.79 -9.11
N SER A 111 -7.31 -18.63 -9.02
CA SER A 111 -6.50 -18.03 -10.10
C SER A 111 -5.00 -18.34 -9.96
N LEU A 112 -4.63 -19.18 -8.99
CA LEU A 112 -3.25 -19.59 -8.74
C LEU A 112 -3.04 -21.03 -9.20
N GLU A 113 -1.93 -21.29 -9.89
CA GLU A 113 -1.48 -22.63 -10.25
C GLU A 113 -0.11 -22.91 -9.63
N VAL A 114 0.03 -24.01 -8.89
CA VAL A 114 1.34 -24.47 -8.41
C VAL A 114 2.03 -25.38 -9.43
N GLN A 115 3.18 -24.94 -9.93
CA GLN A 115 3.98 -25.69 -10.91
C GLN A 115 5.26 -26.24 -10.28
N TYR A 116 5.40 -27.56 -10.28
CA TYR A 116 6.61 -28.22 -9.78
C TYR A 116 7.69 -28.32 -10.86
N ALA A 117 8.79 -27.58 -10.69
CA ALA A 117 9.94 -27.60 -11.60
C ALA A 117 11.21 -27.98 -10.85
N PHE A 118 11.90 -29.02 -11.31
CA PHE A 118 13.11 -29.49 -10.63
C PHE A 118 14.21 -28.43 -10.65
N GLY A 119 14.81 -28.16 -9.48
CA GLY A 119 15.92 -27.23 -9.33
C GLY A 119 15.53 -25.74 -9.34
N SER A 120 14.29 -25.40 -9.71
CA SER A 120 13.84 -24.00 -9.72
C SER A 120 13.87 -23.41 -8.30
N PRO A 121 14.32 -22.17 -8.11
CA PRO A 121 13.95 -21.42 -6.91
C PRO A 121 12.42 -21.24 -6.89
N PRO A 122 11.81 -21.02 -5.71
CA PRO A 122 10.45 -20.48 -5.65
C PRO A 122 10.37 -19.22 -6.52
N THR A 123 9.34 -19.13 -7.34
CA THR A 123 9.16 -18.00 -8.27
C THR A 123 7.68 -17.82 -8.53
N LEU A 124 7.18 -16.61 -8.30
CA LEU A 124 5.81 -16.23 -8.61
C LEU A 124 5.78 -15.56 -9.99
N ILE A 125 4.98 -16.11 -10.90
CA ILE A 125 4.85 -15.63 -12.27
C ILE A 125 3.44 -15.08 -12.42
N MET A 126 3.30 -13.77 -12.61
CA MET A 126 2.01 -13.12 -12.77
C MET A 126 1.57 -13.18 -14.23
N LEU A 127 0.30 -13.54 -14.48
CA LEU A 127 -0.25 -13.74 -15.82
C LEU A 127 -1.15 -12.57 -16.24
N ASP A 128 -1.11 -12.20 -17.51
CA ASP A 128 -2.07 -11.27 -18.13
C ASP A 128 -3.37 -11.96 -18.54
N ASP A 129 -4.33 -11.21 -19.08
CA ASP A 129 -5.65 -11.73 -19.51
C ASP A 129 -5.58 -12.81 -20.60
N GLU A 130 -4.45 -12.93 -21.30
CA GLU A 130 -4.19 -13.97 -22.32
C GLU A 130 -3.48 -15.21 -21.71
N GLY A 131 -3.25 -15.20 -20.40
CA GLY A 131 -2.53 -16.25 -19.67
C GLY A 131 -1.02 -16.23 -19.93
N GLN A 132 -0.47 -15.13 -20.45
CA GLN A 132 0.96 -15.00 -20.72
C GLN A 132 1.70 -14.38 -19.51
N PRO A 133 2.97 -14.76 -19.29
CA PRO A 133 3.78 -14.19 -18.21
C PRO A 133 4.00 -12.68 -18.42
N LYS A 134 3.45 -11.88 -17.51
CA LYS A 134 3.60 -10.42 -17.50
C LYS A 134 4.69 -9.96 -16.53
N GLU A 135 4.79 -10.60 -15.38
CA GLU A 135 5.79 -10.29 -14.36
C GLU A 135 6.32 -11.55 -13.69
N THR A 136 7.53 -11.49 -13.13
CA THR A 136 8.14 -12.59 -12.38
C THR A 136 8.86 -12.08 -11.14
N ILE A 137 8.42 -12.56 -9.97
CA ILE A 137 8.96 -12.26 -8.65
C ILE A 137 9.74 -13.49 -8.16
N ARG A 138 10.95 -13.28 -7.65
CA ARG A 138 11.87 -14.33 -7.19
C ARG A 138 12.14 -14.24 -5.71
#